data_AF-A0A7W1PPQ6-F1
#
_entry.id   AF-A0A7W1PPQ6-F1
#
_cell.length_a   1.000
_cell.length_b   1.000
_cell.length_c   1.000
_cell.angle_alpha   90.00
_cell.angle_beta   90.00
_cell.angle_gamma   90.00
#
_symmetry.space_group_name_H-M   'P 1'
#
loop_
_entity.id
_entity.type
_entity.pdbx_description
1 polymer ?
#
loop_
_entity_poly.entity_id
_entity_poly.type
_entity_poly.pdbx_seq_one_letter_code
_entity_poly.pdbx_strand_id
1 'polypeptide(L)'
;MSATQAHQETPELLSAAALQVLDPVEVERVLVHVGSCAECDEEYRRYQDAAAALSLQLPQRQLDPVRAGAVRARLMARARADRLGGPDPRGAADKVRSRPALEVFRWSGWTVAAGLSGVLLVHHSIHRPLDYGWLAAGVLLAALIGLGIYTRAQRRRVSLLADRLTGRATTNPDADRPQARTRR
;
A
#
# COMPACT_ATOMS: atom_id res chain seq x y z
N MET A 1 -3.24 38.19 -9.47
CA MET A 1 -3.55 37.08 -10.40
C MET A 1 -4.36 36.07 -9.60
N SER A 2 -5.64 35.98 -9.93
CA SER A 2 -6.67 35.45 -9.04
C SER A 2 -6.60 33.92 -8.95
N ALA A 3 -6.87 33.36 -7.77
CA ALA A 3 -6.78 31.92 -7.47
C ALA A 3 -7.51 31.00 -8.49
N THR A 4 -8.52 31.53 -9.18
CA THR A 4 -9.30 30.86 -10.22
C THR A 4 -8.51 30.61 -11.51
N GLN A 5 -7.56 31.49 -11.88
CA GLN A 5 -6.72 31.33 -13.06
C GLN A 5 -5.66 30.25 -12.84
N ALA A 6 -5.14 30.14 -11.62
CA ALA A 6 -4.21 29.06 -11.26
C ALA A 6 -4.85 27.69 -11.50
N HIS A 7 -6.11 27.48 -11.07
CA HIS A 7 -6.82 26.21 -11.23
C HIS A 7 -6.93 25.71 -12.68
N GLN A 8 -7.07 26.62 -13.65
CA GLN A 8 -7.24 26.23 -15.06
C GLN A 8 -5.95 25.75 -15.74
N GLU A 9 -4.79 26.26 -15.31
CA GLU A 9 -3.46 25.80 -15.79
C GLU A 9 -2.91 24.63 -14.95
N THR A 10 -3.59 24.29 -13.86
CA THR A 10 -3.15 23.27 -12.89
C THR A 10 -3.16 21.82 -13.40
N PRO A 11 -4.06 21.34 -14.28
CA PRO A 11 -4.13 19.91 -14.59
C PRO A 11 -2.86 19.38 -15.30
N GLU A 12 -2.28 20.18 -16.20
CA GLU A 12 -1.02 19.81 -16.87
C GLU A 12 0.14 19.70 -15.87
N LEU A 13 0.27 20.68 -14.97
CA LEU A 13 1.30 20.67 -13.93
C LEU A 13 1.09 19.55 -12.89
N LEU A 14 -0.15 19.23 -12.53
CA LEU A 14 -0.46 18.12 -11.62
C LEU A 14 -0.08 16.77 -12.22
N SER A 15 -0.43 16.53 -13.49
CA SER A 15 -0.08 15.29 -14.17
C SER A 15 1.44 15.16 -14.36
N ALA A 16 2.13 16.25 -14.73
CA ALA A 16 3.58 16.30 -14.84
C ALA A 16 4.28 16.09 -13.48
N ALA A 17 3.75 16.66 -12.40
CA ALA A 17 4.21 16.42 -11.03
C ALA A 17 4.01 14.96 -10.61
N ALA A 18 2.85 14.37 -10.89
CA ALA A 18 2.54 12.98 -10.55
C ALA A 18 3.46 11.98 -11.28
N LEU A 19 3.85 12.31 -12.52
CA LEU A 19 4.82 11.56 -13.31
C LEU A 19 6.29 11.89 -12.97
N GLN A 20 6.54 12.81 -12.03
CA GLN A 20 7.86 13.28 -11.62
C GLN A 20 8.71 13.81 -12.79
N VAL A 21 8.09 14.50 -13.74
CA VAL A 21 8.76 15.07 -14.92
C VAL A 21 9.19 16.52 -14.68
N LEU A 22 8.55 17.21 -13.73
CA LEU A 22 8.85 18.60 -13.37
C LEU A 22 10.18 18.74 -12.61
N ASP A 23 10.76 19.94 -12.67
CA ASP A 23 11.92 20.30 -11.86
C ASP A 23 11.57 20.27 -10.36
N PRO A 24 12.49 19.93 -9.43
CA PRO A 24 12.21 19.90 -8.00
C PRO A 24 11.57 21.18 -7.45
N VAL A 25 11.95 22.37 -7.96
CA VAL A 25 11.38 23.66 -7.51
C VAL A 25 9.95 23.85 -8.01
N GLU A 26 9.61 23.29 -9.17
CA GLU A 26 8.24 23.31 -9.70
C GLU A 26 7.35 22.31 -8.96
N VAL A 27 7.86 21.11 -8.69
CA VAL A 27 7.17 20.10 -7.86
C VAL A 27 6.84 20.68 -6.49
N GLU A 28 7.79 21.35 -5.83
CA GLU A 28 7.55 21.97 -4.51
C GLU A 28 6.42 23.00 -4.56
N ARG A 29 6.40 23.87 -5.59
CA ARG A 29 5.34 24.86 -5.78
C ARG A 29 3.98 24.21 -5.98
N VAL A 30 3.91 23.15 -6.78
CA VAL A 30 2.67 22.37 -7.00
C VAL A 30 2.21 21.72 -5.70
N LEU A 31 3.11 21.09 -4.94
CA LEU A 31 2.78 20.42 -3.69
C LEU A 31 2.33 21.39 -2.59
N VAL A 32 2.88 22.60 -2.54
CA VAL A 32 2.40 23.67 -1.63
C VAL A 32 0.96 24.04 -1.98
N HIS A 33 0.63 24.20 -3.26
CA HIS A 33 -0.74 24.48 -3.69
C HIS A 33 -1.69 23.33 -3.36
N VAL A 34 -1.31 22.09 -3.70
CA VAL A 34 -2.06 20.87 -3.38
C VAL A 34 -2.33 20.75 -1.87
N GLY A 35 -1.37 21.12 -1.02
CA GLY A 35 -1.55 21.15 0.43
C GLY A 35 -2.60 22.15 0.93
N SER A 36 -2.93 23.17 0.12
CA SER A 36 -3.88 24.23 0.47
C SER A 36 -5.24 24.11 -0.22
N CYS A 37 -5.37 23.25 -1.24
CA CYS A 37 -6.59 23.11 -2.03
C CYS A 37 -7.06 21.65 -2.10
N ALA A 38 -8.25 21.38 -1.56
CA ALA A 38 -8.83 20.02 -1.51
C ALA A 38 -9.15 19.44 -2.89
N GLU A 39 -9.60 20.27 -3.84
CA GLU A 39 -9.92 19.83 -5.21
C GLU A 39 -8.64 19.36 -5.93
N CYS A 40 -7.57 20.16 -5.88
CA CYS A 40 -6.27 19.78 -6.43
C CYS A 40 -5.65 18.55 -5.71
N ASP A 41 -5.82 18.39 -4.40
CA ASP A 41 -5.36 17.19 -3.67
C ASP A 41 -6.09 15.93 -4.13
N GLU A 42 -7.40 16.02 -4.38
CA GLU A 42 -8.14 14.90 -4.94
C GLU A 42 -7.69 14.58 -6.36
N GLU A 43 -7.57 15.58 -7.24
CA GLU A 43 -7.16 15.36 -8.62
C GLU A 43 -5.72 14.83 -8.72
N TYR A 44 -4.81 15.37 -7.92
CA TYR A 44 -3.42 14.89 -7.84
C TYR A 44 -3.35 13.42 -7.43
N ARG A 45 -4.18 12.97 -6.47
CA ARG A 45 -4.26 11.56 -6.09
C ARG A 45 -4.74 10.69 -7.23
N ARG A 46 -5.73 11.14 -8.02
CA ARG A 46 -6.18 10.39 -9.20
C ARG A 46 -5.05 10.21 -10.21
N TYR A 47 -4.23 11.23 -10.44
CA TYR A 47 -3.05 11.10 -11.30
C TYR A 47 -1.99 10.16 -10.72
N GLN A 48 -1.74 10.20 -9.40
CA GLN A 48 -0.83 9.25 -8.75
C GLN A 48 -1.32 7.81 -8.87
N ASP A 49 -2.61 7.56 -8.67
CA ASP A 49 -3.22 6.24 -8.83
C ASP A 49 -3.11 5.74 -10.27
N ALA A 50 -3.34 6.63 -11.26
CA ALA A 50 -3.16 6.31 -12.67
C ALA A 50 -1.69 5.98 -13.01
N ALA A 51 -0.73 6.78 -12.53
CA ALA A 51 0.69 6.52 -12.70
C ALA A 51 1.12 5.19 -12.06
N ALA A 52 0.60 4.88 -10.87
CA ALA A 52 0.82 3.60 -10.21
C ALA A 52 0.24 2.43 -11.03
N ALA A 53 -0.98 2.55 -11.56
CA ALA A 53 -1.59 1.55 -12.41
C ALA A 53 -0.79 1.30 -13.69
N LEU A 54 -0.31 2.37 -14.34
CA LEU A 54 0.56 2.26 -15.53
C LEU A 54 1.88 1.57 -15.20
N SER A 55 2.47 1.83 -14.03
CA SER A 55 3.73 1.20 -13.62
C SER A 55 3.63 -0.33 -13.52
N LEU A 56 2.44 -0.87 -13.23
CA LEU A 56 2.20 -2.31 -13.17
C LEU A 56 2.14 -2.97 -14.55
N GLN A 57 1.88 -2.19 -15.61
CA GLN A 57 1.82 -2.68 -16.98
C GLN A 57 3.20 -2.66 -17.66
N LEU A 58 4.18 -1.94 -17.10
CA LEU A 58 5.51 -1.88 -17.66
C LEU A 58 6.23 -3.23 -17.53
N PRO A 59 6.97 -3.68 -18.56
CA PRO A 59 7.79 -4.88 -18.46
C PRO A 59 8.73 -4.80 -17.27
N GLN A 60 8.68 -5.80 -16.37
CA GLN A 60 9.58 -5.85 -15.23
C GLN A 60 11.00 -6.13 -15.70
N ARG A 61 11.81 -5.07 -15.78
CA ARG A 61 13.24 -5.20 -16.06
C ARG A 61 13.93 -5.70 -14.79
N GLN A 62 14.49 -6.91 -14.86
CA GLN A 62 15.27 -7.43 -13.74
C GLN A 62 16.48 -6.49 -13.51
N LEU A 63 16.61 -6.01 -12.27
CA LEU A 63 17.79 -5.29 -11.82
C LEU A 63 18.92 -6.29 -11.63
N ASP A 64 20.14 -5.87 -11.96
CA ASP A 64 21.36 -6.60 -11.59
C ASP A 64 21.33 -6.94 -10.08
N PRO A 65 21.61 -8.19 -9.68
CA PRO A 65 21.43 -8.65 -8.30
C PRO A 65 22.32 -7.89 -7.31
N VAL A 66 23.52 -7.46 -7.71
CA VAL A 66 24.43 -6.68 -6.86
C VAL A 66 23.83 -5.29 -6.64
N ARG A 67 23.36 -4.64 -7.70
CA ARG A 67 22.68 -3.34 -7.63
C ARG A 67 21.39 -3.42 -6.80
N ALA A 68 20.58 -4.46 -7.01
CA ALA A 68 19.35 -4.69 -6.26
C ALA A 68 19.63 -4.89 -4.76
N GLY A 69 20.67 -5.65 -4.41
CA GLY A 69 21.15 -5.81 -3.04
C GLY A 69 21.55 -4.48 -2.39
N ALA A 70 22.31 -3.65 -3.11
CA ALA A 70 22.75 -2.33 -2.62
C ALA A 70 21.58 -1.35 -2.43
N VAL A 71 20.59 -1.35 -3.33
CA VAL A 71 19.36 -0.54 -3.17
C VAL A 71 18.56 -1.02 -1.96
N ARG A 72 18.36 -2.33 -1.81
CA ARG A 72 17.65 -2.91 -0.67
C ARG A 72 18.34 -2.59 0.66
N ALA A 73 19.67 -2.71 0.73
CA ALA A 73 20.43 -2.39 1.92
C ALA A 73 20.29 -0.90 2.31
N ARG A 74 20.35 0.02 1.34
CA ARG A 74 20.13 1.46 1.57
C ARG A 74 18.72 1.76 2.07
N LEU A 75 17.69 1.15 1.46
CA LEU A 75 16.31 1.31 1.90
C LEU A 75 16.08 0.79 3.32
N MET A 76 16.65 -0.38 3.65
CA MET A 76 16.56 -0.95 5.01
C MET A 76 17.32 -0.11 6.04
N ALA A 77 18.47 0.45 5.68
CA ALA A 77 19.21 1.37 6.54
C ALA A 77 18.40 2.65 6.80
N ARG A 78 17.79 3.25 5.77
CA ARG A 78 16.92 4.42 5.91
C ARG A 78 15.71 4.13 6.79
N ALA A 79 15.00 3.03 6.53
CA ALA A 79 13.85 2.62 7.33
C ALA A 79 14.21 2.35 8.81
N ARG A 80 15.44 1.92 9.10
CA ARG A 80 15.95 1.81 10.48
C ARG A 80 16.22 3.17 11.10
N ALA A 81 16.84 4.09 10.36
CA ALA A 81 17.09 5.45 10.83
C ALA A 81 15.79 6.19 11.16
N ASP A 82 14.78 6.08 10.31
CA ASP A 82 13.46 6.70 10.51
C ASP A 82 12.78 6.17 11.79
N ARG A 83 12.86 4.86 12.05
CA ARG A 83 12.31 4.25 13.28
C ARG A 83 13.01 4.70 14.56
N LEU A 84 14.30 4.98 14.47
CA LEU A 84 15.11 5.43 15.60
C LEU A 84 14.93 6.92 15.89
N GLY A 85 14.06 7.62 15.13
CA GLY A 85 13.82 9.05 15.30
C GLY A 85 15.06 9.89 15.02
N GLY A 86 16.03 9.35 14.27
CA GLY A 86 17.23 10.09 13.89
C GLY A 86 16.84 11.28 13.03
N PRO A 87 17.39 12.48 13.28
CA PRO A 87 17.17 13.63 12.40
C PRO A 87 17.72 13.28 11.01
N ASP A 88 16.82 13.08 10.04
CA ASP A 88 17.22 12.97 8.63
C ASP A 88 17.85 14.32 8.24
N PRO A 89 19.12 14.38 7.81
CA PRO A 89 19.74 15.62 7.35
C PRO A 89 19.06 16.21 6.10
N ARG A 90 18.06 15.52 5.52
CA ARG A 90 17.19 16.01 4.44
C ARG A 90 15.71 16.17 4.87
N GLY A 91 15.41 15.99 6.16
CA GLY A 91 14.07 15.70 6.70
C GLY A 91 13.08 16.86 6.88
N ALA A 92 13.28 18.02 6.25
CA ALA A 92 12.30 19.11 6.33
C ALA A 92 11.22 19.06 5.23
N ALA A 93 11.47 18.39 4.09
CA ALA A 93 10.57 18.46 2.93
C ALA A 93 9.69 17.22 2.70
N ASP A 94 10.09 16.02 3.16
CA ASP A 94 9.43 14.77 2.78
C ASP A 94 8.80 14.05 3.98
N LYS A 95 7.77 14.67 4.56
CA LYS A 95 6.75 13.90 5.28
C LYS A 95 5.67 13.47 4.29
N VAL A 96 6.04 12.70 3.27
CA VAL A 96 5.08 11.94 2.48
C VAL A 96 4.39 10.99 3.45
N ARG A 97 3.17 11.38 3.83
CA ARG A 97 2.25 10.66 4.68
C ARG A 97 2.10 9.25 4.11
N SER A 98 2.82 8.29 4.69
CA SER A 98 2.68 6.87 4.42
C SER A 98 1.32 6.42 4.94
N ARG A 99 0.27 6.72 4.19
CA ARG A 99 -1.05 6.14 4.38
C ARG A 99 -0.96 4.66 4.01
N PRO A 100 -1.47 3.73 4.83
CA PRO A 100 -1.58 2.33 4.48
C PRO A 100 -2.73 2.15 3.48
N ALA A 101 -2.56 2.62 2.24
CA ALA A 101 -3.61 2.60 1.21
C ALA A 101 -3.63 1.28 0.42
N LEU A 102 -2.51 0.55 0.37
CA LEU A 102 -2.35 -0.62 -0.50
C LEU A 102 -2.91 -1.95 0.06
N GLU A 103 -3.14 -2.08 1.37
CA GLU A 103 -3.78 -3.29 1.92
C GLU A 103 -5.32 -3.22 1.86
N VAL A 104 -5.91 -2.03 1.95
CA VAL A 104 -7.37 -1.86 1.91
C VAL A 104 -7.92 -2.10 0.50
N PHE A 105 -7.17 -1.74 -0.55
CA PHE A 105 -7.64 -1.86 -1.93
C PHE A 105 -7.59 -3.29 -2.51
N ARG A 106 -6.73 -4.16 -1.98
CA ARG A 106 -6.66 -5.56 -2.43
C ARG A 106 -7.81 -6.41 -1.91
N TRP A 107 -8.45 -6.00 -0.81
CA TRP A 107 -9.64 -6.63 -0.26
C TRP A 107 -10.94 -6.02 -0.79
N SER A 108 -10.93 -4.72 -1.15
CA SER A 108 -12.13 -4.04 -1.68
C SER A 108 -12.60 -4.62 -3.02
N GLY A 109 -11.68 -5.06 -3.89
CA GLY A 109 -12.03 -5.71 -5.15
C GLY A 109 -12.88 -6.98 -4.96
N TRP A 110 -12.57 -7.78 -3.94
CA TRP A 110 -13.32 -9.00 -3.62
C TRP A 110 -14.65 -8.69 -2.95
N THR A 111 -14.73 -7.66 -2.10
CA THR A 111 -16.00 -7.27 -1.48
C THR A 111 -16.96 -6.64 -2.49
N VAL A 112 -16.45 -5.87 -3.46
CA VAL A 112 -17.25 -5.33 -4.56
C VAL A 112 -17.73 -6.45 -5.47
N ALA A 113 -16.86 -7.39 -5.86
CA ALA A 113 -17.26 -8.53 -6.68
C ALA A 113 -18.28 -9.46 -5.97
N ALA A 114 -18.10 -9.70 -4.66
CA ALA A 114 -19.05 -10.45 -3.86
C ALA A 114 -20.39 -9.71 -3.68
N GLY A 115 -20.34 -8.40 -3.48
CA GLY A 115 -21.53 -7.55 -3.42
C GLY A 115 -22.32 -7.56 -4.73
N LEU A 116 -21.64 -7.38 -5.87
CA LEU A 116 -22.26 -7.43 -7.19
C LEU A 116 -22.84 -8.81 -7.49
N SER A 117 -22.14 -9.89 -7.13
CA SER A 117 -22.64 -11.26 -7.27
C SER A 117 -23.89 -11.50 -6.42
N GLY A 118 -23.92 -11.00 -5.18
CA GLY A 118 -25.09 -11.08 -4.30
C GLY A 118 -26.30 -10.31 -4.83
N VAL A 119 -26.09 -9.09 -5.32
CA VAL A 119 -27.14 -8.27 -5.93
C VAL A 119 -27.68 -8.93 -7.21
N LEU A 120 -26.81 -9.49 -8.06
CA LEU A 120 -27.22 -10.27 -9.23
C LEU A 120 -28.02 -11.50 -8.84
N LEU A 121 -27.63 -12.21 -7.77
CA LEU A 121 -28.33 -13.40 -7.28
C LEU A 121 -29.73 -13.06 -6.73
N VAL A 122 -29.86 -11.97 -5.98
CA VAL A 122 -31.15 -11.47 -5.47
C VAL A 122 -32.02 -10.95 -6.62
N HIS A 123 -31.45 -10.19 -7.55
CA HIS A 123 -32.15 -9.69 -8.72
C HIS A 123 -32.67 -10.83 -9.62
N HIS A 124 -31.87 -11.88 -9.84
CA HIS A 124 -32.31 -13.06 -10.58
C HIS A 124 -33.36 -13.89 -9.82
N SER A 125 -33.26 -13.97 -8.49
CA SER A 125 -34.24 -14.63 -7.62
C SER A 125 -35.63 -13.97 -7.68
N ILE A 126 -35.68 -12.64 -7.79
CA ILE A 126 -36.94 -11.88 -7.86
C ILE A 126 -37.62 -12.02 -9.23
N HIS A 127 -36.85 -12.15 -10.32
CA HIS A 127 -37.39 -12.23 -11.68
C HIS A 127 -37.60 -13.66 -12.21
N ARG A 128 -37.05 -14.68 -11.54
CA ARG A 128 -37.41 -16.09 -11.76
C ARG A 128 -37.56 -16.78 -10.40
N PRO A 129 -38.78 -17.13 -9.95
CA PRO A 129 -38.95 -17.95 -8.76
C PRO A 129 -38.33 -19.32 -9.07
N LEU A 130 -37.09 -19.53 -8.62
CA LEU A 130 -36.41 -20.79 -8.77
C LEU A 130 -36.96 -21.73 -7.70
N ASP A 131 -37.42 -22.91 -8.11
CA ASP A 131 -37.73 -24.07 -7.26
C ASP A 131 -36.52 -24.57 -6.42
N TYR A 132 -35.41 -23.80 -6.39
CA TYR A 132 -34.10 -24.15 -5.86
C TYR A 132 -33.53 -23.12 -4.85
N GLY A 133 -34.37 -22.27 -4.25
CA GLY A 133 -33.91 -21.28 -3.25
C GLY A 133 -33.10 -21.88 -2.09
N TRP A 134 -33.41 -23.13 -1.71
CA TRP A 134 -32.68 -23.87 -0.68
C TRP A 134 -31.25 -24.24 -1.09
N LEU A 135 -30.97 -24.48 -2.39
CA LEU A 135 -29.62 -24.76 -2.88
C LEU A 135 -28.74 -23.50 -2.81
N ALA A 136 -29.28 -22.35 -3.20
CA ALA A 136 -28.57 -21.07 -3.10
C ALA A 136 -28.21 -20.75 -1.64
N ALA A 137 -29.16 -20.95 -0.72
CA ALA A 137 -28.92 -20.79 0.71
C ALA A 137 -27.84 -21.77 1.24
N GLY A 138 -27.89 -23.03 0.81
CA GLY A 138 -26.90 -24.04 1.17
C GLY A 138 -25.48 -23.70 0.69
N VAL A 139 -25.34 -23.25 -0.56
CA VAL A 139 -24.04 -22.83 -1.13
C VAL A 139 -23.49 -21.60 -0.40
N LEU A 140 -24.34 -20.61 -0.12
CA LEU A 140 -23.95 -19.42 0.63
C LEU A 140 -23.46 -19.78 2.05
N LEU A 141 -24.19 -20.63 2.75
CA LEU A 141 -23.83 -21.09 4.09
C LEU A 141 -22.49 -21.85 4.08
N ALA A 142 -22.30 -22.76 3.11
CA ALA A 142 -21.05 -23.49 2.95
C ALA A 142 -19.86 -22.56 2.66
N ALA A 143 -20.05 -21.54 1.81
CA ALA A 143 -19.03 -20.54 1.51
C ALA A 143 -18.64 -19.72 2.76
N LEU A 144 -19.62 -19.29 3.56
CA LEU A 144 -19.38 -18.55 4.80
C LEU A 144 -18.65 -19.40 5.86
N ILE A 145 -19.03 -20.68 6.01
CA ILE A 145 -18.33 -21.62 6.89
C ILE A 145 -16.88 -21.81 6.42
N GLY A 146 -16.66 -22.01 5.12
CA GLY A 146 -15.32 -22.12 4.53
C GLY A 146 -14.45 -20.89 4.80
N LEU A 147 -15.02 -19.69 4.66
CA LEU A 147 -14.33 -18.43 4.96
C LEU A 147 -13.98 -18.30 6.46
N GLY A 148 -14.88 -18.71 7.35
CA GLY A 148 -14.63 -18.74 8.79
C GLY A 148 -13.48 -19.68 9.18
N ILE A 149 -13.44 -20.88 8.59
CA ILE A 149 -12.36 -21.85 8.83
C ILE A 149 -11.04 -21.31 8.28
N TYR A 150 -11.04 -20.73 7.07
CA TYR A 150 -9.86 -20.18 6.43
C TYR A 150 -9.23 -19.04 7.25
N THR A 151 -10.04 -18.08 7.70
CA THR A 151 -9.55 -16.96 8.53
C THR A 151 -8.99 -17.44 9.87
N ARG A 152 -9.61 -18.44 10.50
CA ARG A 152 -9.10 -19.05 11.74
C ARG A 152 -7.75 -19.75 11.51
N ALA A 153 -7.61 -20.48 10.42
CA ALA A 153 -6.35 -21.14 10.05
C ALA A 153 -5.23 -20.11 9.75
N GLN A 154 -5.57 -19.02 9.06
CA GLN A 154 -4.62 -17.96 8.75
C GLN A 154 -4.12 -17.26 10.03
N ARG A 155 -5.00 -16.96 11.00
CA ARG A 155 -4.62 -16.40 12.29
C ARG A 155 -3.62 -17.27 13.05
N ARG A 156 -3.80 -18.59 13.04
CA ARG A 156 -2.85 -19.54 13.65
C ARG A 156 -1.47 -19.51 12.99
N ARG A 157 -1.42 -19.38 11.65
CA ARG A 157 -0.14 -19.27 10.93
C ARG A 157 0.60 -17.98 11.30
N VAL A 158 -0.13 -16.87 11.42
CA VAL A 158 0.45 -15.59 11.81
C VAL A 158 0.97 -15.61 13.25
N SER A 159 0.25 -16.21 14.19
CA SER A 159 0.74 -16.33 15.58
C SER A 159 2.00 -17.19 15.67
N LEU A 160 2.05 -18.33 14.96
CA LEU A 160 3.25 -19.17 14.92
C LEU A 160 4.47 -18.46 14.30
N LEU A 161 4.25 -17.59 13.32
CA LEU A 161 5.31 -16.75 12.75
C LEU A 161 5.77 -15.68 13.74
N ALA A 162 4.84 -15.04 14.45
CA ALA A 162 5.15 -14.07 15.49
C ALA A 162 6.02 -14.71 16.59
N ASP A 163 5.62 -15.88 17.09
CA ASP A 163 6.35 -16.62 18.13
C ASP A 163 7.77 -17.02 17.69
N ARG A 164 7.96 -17.38 16.42
CA ARG A 164 9.29 -17.68 15.87
C ARG A 164 10.17 -16.45 15.77
N LEU A 165 9.59 -15.28 15.51
CA LEU A 165 10.34 -14.02 15.43
C LEU A 165 10.73 -13.53 16.82
N THR A 166 9.83 -13.59 17.81
CA THR A 166 10.17 -13.28 19.21
C THR A 166 11.15 -14.29 19.79
N GLY A 167 10.98 -15.58 19.50
CA GLY A 167 11.92 -16.64 19.93
C GLY A 167 13.33 -16.45 19.37
N ARG A 168 13.48 -16.08 18.09
CA ARG A 168 14.80 -15.74 17.52
C ARG A 168 15.41 -14.48 18.10
N ALA A 169 14.59 -13.51 18.51
CA ALA A 169 15.07 -12.30 19.14
C ALA A 169 15.64 -12.58 20.54
N THR A 170 15.04 -13.51 21.29
CA THR A 170 15.53 -13.90 22.62
C THR A 170 16.70 -14.87 22.56
N THR A 171 16.77 -15.75 21.54
CA THR A 171 17.88 -16.71 21.39
C THR A 171 19.03 -16.17 20.55
N ASN A 172 19.17 -14.85 20.35
CA ASN A 172 20.27 -14.29 19.57
C ASN A 172 21.62 -14.57 20.27
N PRO A 173 22.42 -15.54 19.78
CA PRO A 173 23.62 -15.99 20.47
C PRO A 173 24.76 -14.96 20.40
N ASP A 174 24.61 -13.89 19.62
CA ASP A 174 25.58 -12.79 19.55
C ASP A 174 25.53 -11.86 20.77
N ALA A 175 24.50 -11.94 21.62
CA ALA A 175 24.46 -11.18 22.88
C ALA A 175 25.51 -11.67 23.90
N ASP A 176 25.94 -12.93 23.79
CA ASP A 176 26.90 -13.58 24.69
C ASP A 176 28.31 -13.70 24.08
N ARG A 177 28.60 -13.06 22.94
CA ARG A 177 29.99 -12.96 22.48
C ARG A 177 30.74 -12.00 23.40
N PRO A 178 31.66 -12.47 24.26
CA PRO A 178 32.47 -11.56 25.07
C PRO A 178 33.22 -10.65 24.12
N GLN A 179 33.05 -9.34 24.28
CA GLN A 179 33.82 -8.33 23.56
C GLN A 179 35.30 -8.54 23.93
N ALA A 180 36.00 -9.30 23.10
CA ALA A 180 37.42 -9.55 23.23
C ALA A 180 38.19 -8.26 22.89
N ARG A 181 38.21 -7.35 23.86
CA ARG A 181 39.39 -6.65 24.36
C ARG A 181 40.49 -6.39 23.31
N THR A 182 40.22 -5.49 22.36
CA THR A 182 41.29 -4.78 21.66
C THR A 182 41.82 -3.66 22.56
N ARG A 183 42.74 -4.03 23.45
CA ARG A 183 43.74 -3.11 24.01
C ARG A 183 45.00 -3.25 23.16
N ARG A 184 45.28 -2.27 22.32
CA ARG A 184 46.64 -1.81 21.98
C ARG A 184 46.57 -0.46 21.31
#